data_AF-A0A2V6DF80-F1
#
_entry.id   AF-A0A2V6DF80-F1
#
_cell.length_a   1.000
_cell.length_b   1.000
_cell.length_c   1.000
_cell.angle_alpha   90.00
_cell.angle_beta   90.00
_cell.angle_gamma   90.00
#
_symmetry.space_group_name_H-M   'P 1'
#
loop_
_entity.id
_entity.type
_entity.pdbx_description
1 polymer ?
#
loop_
_entity_poly.entity_id
_entity_poly.type
_entity_poly.pdbx_seq_one_letter_code
_entity_poly.pdbx_strand_id
1 'polypeptide(L)'
;MFRILATFALICAFLQVAPLANAATDEEQNSDHPGNVVIEWNRTLLAIVRTPGAQPATVHSTRNFAILHAAIYDAVNSIEPKFSPYFARLPDVPRSASKIAAADKVAHDVLVSLYPAFQASLDTELEQDLALLPDNERKAQGIVVGRAVASQLLAARSADGANITPPPYVPGTEPGDYQLTPPNFAPADFTQWPQVTPFALQQPDEFRPGPPPALTSAVYTRVFNEVKSLGFINSTTRTAEQTEIGKFWNGNIQDFWNEIAQIAALDRHLNLEQSARLF
;
A
#
# COMPACT_ATOMS: atom_id res chain seq x y z
N MET A 1 -24.66 36.24 -76.77
CA MET A 1 -25.37 37.50 -77.08
C MET A 1 -26.04 37.98 -75.80
N PHE A 2 -25.73 39.19 -75.33
CA PHE A 2 -26.43 39.98 -74.27
C PHE A 2 -26.79 39.38 -72.89
N ARG A 3 -26.28 40.05 -71.83
CA ARG A 3 -26.84 40.27 -70.46
C ARG A 3 -27.14 39.03 -69.58
N ILE A 4 -26.69 38.89 -68.32
CA ILE A 4 -26.25 39.79 -67.22
C ILE A 4 -27.38 40.58 -66.50
N LEU A 5 -27.74 40.06 -65.32
CA LEU A 5 -28.09 40.71 -64.04
C LEU A 5 -27.66 39.70 -62.95
N ALA A 6 -26.88 39.95 -61.88
CA ALA A 6 -26.60 41.14 -61.05
C ALA A 6 -27.79 41.56 -60.16
N THR A 7 -27.70 41.75 -58.83
CA THR A 7 -26.57 41.67 -57.85
C THR A 7 -27.16 41.31 -56.43
N PHE A 8 -26.57 41.42 -55.22
CA PHE A 8 -25.35 42.06 -54.66
C PHE A 8 -24.91 41.40 -53.31
N ALA A 9 -23.62 41.54 -52.98
CA ALA A 9 -22.92 41.59 -51.68
C ALA A 9 -23.52 41.09 -50.33
N LEU A 10 -22.68 40.34 -49.59
CA LEU A 10 -22.02 40.82 -48.35
C LEU A 10 -20.70 40.03 -48.17
N ILE A 11 -19.52 40.59 -48.47
CA ILE A 11 -18.63 41.43 -47.63
C ILE A 11 -18.03 40.69 -46.41
N CYS A 12 -16.69 40.75 -46.33
CA CYS A 12 -15.83 39.97 -45.45
C CYS A 12 -15.80 40.46 -43.99
N ALA A 13 -15.48 39.54 -43.08
CA ALA A 13 -14.66 39.85 -41.90
C ALA A 13 -13.85 38.60 -41.49
N PHE A 14 -12.52 38.69 -41.49
CA PHE A 14 -11.68 37.75 -40.75
C PHE A 14 -11.67 38.21 -39.28
N LEU A 15 -12.18 37.37 -38.38
CA LEU A 15 -12.02 37.56 -36.94
C LEU A 15 -11.06 36.51 -36.41
N GLN A 16 -9.84 36.95 -36.07
CA GLN A 16 -8.91 36.15 -35.28
C GLN A 16 -9.47 36.06 -33.86
N VAL A 17 -10.03 34.90 -33.51
CA VAL A 17 -10.35 34.59 -32.11
C VAL A 17 -9.02 34.25 -31.42
N ALA A 18 -8.47 35.23 -30.70
CA ALA A 18 -7.41 34.95 -29.75
C ALA A 18 -7.98 34.04 -28.66
N PRO A 19 -7.36 32.88 -28.36
CA PRO A 19 -7.81 32.05 -27.26
C PRO A 19 -7.63 32.82 -25.95
N LEU A 20 -8.72 32.99 -25.20
CA LEU A 20 -8.65 33.47 -23.83
C LEU A 20 -7.80 32.49 -23.02
N ALA A 21 -6.86 33.02 -22.25
CA ALA A 21 -5.98 32.22 -21.40
C ALA A 21 -6.76 31.64 -20.21
N ASN A 22 -7.46 30.52 -20.44
CA ASN A 22 -7.78 29.60 -19.36
C ASN A 22 -6.45 29.16 -18.74
N ALA A 23 -6.34 29.28 -17.42
CA ALA A 23 -5.26 28.65 -16.67
C ALA A 23 -5.50 27.13 -16.67
N ALA A 24 -4.95 26.44 -17.67
CA ALA A 24 -4.85 24.99 -17.65
C ALA A 24 -4.04 24.59 -16.41
N THR A 25 -4.61 23.75 -15.56
CA THR A 25 -3.89 23.13 -14.45
C THR A 25 -2.88 22.13 -15.01
N ASP A 26 -1.64 22.14 -14.48
CA ASP A 26 -0.50 21.34 -14.95
C ASP A 26 -0.80 19.84 -15.20
N GLU A 27 -1.82 19.29 -14.54
CA GLU A 27 -2.22 17.88 -14.62
C GLU A 27 -2.72 17.43 -16.01
N GLU A 28 -3.18 18.33 -16.89
CA GLU A 28 -3.75 17.96 -18.20
C GLU A 28 -2.74 17.92 -19.37
N GLN A 29 -1.49 18.37 -19.17
CA GLN A 29 -0.46 18.42 -20.22
C GLN A 29 0.74 17.48 -20.02
N ASN A 30 0.83 16.76 -18.91
CA ASN A 30 2.01 15.96 -18.58
C ASN A 30 1.79 14.45 -18.76
N SER A 31 1.43 14.04 -19.99
CA SER A 31 1.21 12.63 -20.39
C SER A 31 2.48 11.79 -20.52
N ASP A 32 3.60 12.27 -19.97
CA ASP A 32 4.95 11.69 -20.05
C ASP A 32 5.49 11.38 -18.63
N HIS A 33 4.61 11.30 -17.64
CA HIS A 33 4.96 10.87 -16.29
C HIS A 33 5.16 9.34 -16.22
N PRO A 34 6.04 8.85 -15.34
CA PRO A 34 6.20 7.41 -15.08
C PRO A 34 4.93 6.75 -14.49
N GLY A 35 5.04 5.46 -14.19
CA GLY A 35 3.99 4.71 -13.49
C GLY A 35 3.53 5.38 -12.19
N ASN A 36 2.31 5.09 -11.74
CA ASN A 36 1.77 5.67 -10.52
C ASN A 36 2.71 5.34 -9.34
N VAL A 37 3.38 6.36 -8.80
CA VAL A 37 4.48 6.20 -7.82
C VAL A 37 4.09 5.35 -6.61
N VAL A 38 2.85 5.44 -6.12
CA VAL A 38 2.35 4.59 -5.01
C VAL A 38 2.42 3.10 -5.36
N ILE A 39 2.16 2.78 -6.63
CA ILE A 39 2.20 1.42 -7.17
C ILE A 39 3.63 0.93 -7.37
N GLU A 40 4.56 1.78 -7.81
CA GLU A 40 5.96 1.37 -7.99
C GLU A 40 6.64 1.09 -6.65
N TRP A 41 6.53 2.00 -5.66
CA TRP A 41 7.04 1.74 -4.30
C TRP A 41 6.32 0.57 -3.59
N ASN A 42 5.05 0.30 -3.92
CA ASN A 42 4.35 -0.93 -3.50
C ASN A 42 5.00 -2.20 -4.08
N ARG A 43 5.39 -2.19 -5.36
CA ARG A 43 6.10 -3.31 -6.01
C ARG A 43 7.49 -3.52 -5.41
N THR A 44 8.19 -2.44 -5.08
CA THR A 44 9.49 -2.50 -4.42
C THR A 44 9.37 -3.11 -3.03
N LEU A 45 8.37 -2.71 -2.22
CA LEU A 45 8.11 -3.37 -0.94
C LEU A 45 7.70 -4.85 -1.12
N LEU A 46 6.85 -5.17 -2.10
CA LEU A 46 6.50 -6.56 -2.45
C LEU A 46 7.74 -7.40 -2.81
N ALA A 47 8.68 -6.86 -3.59
CA ALA A 47 9.92 -7.53 -3.95
C ALA A 47 10.85 -7.75 -2.74
N ILE A 48 10.92 -6.77 -1.84
CA ILE A 48 11.68 -6.87 -0.59
C ILE A 48 11.08 -7.96 0.32
N VAL A 49 9.78 -7.95 0.64
CA VAL A 49 9.18 -8.95 1.55
C VAL A 49 9.18 -10.37 0.98
N ARG A 50 9.27 -10.51 -0.35
CA ARG A 50 9.40 -11.79 -1.05
C ARG A 50 10.85 -12.30 -1.15
N THR A 51 11.84 -11.46 -0.83
CA THR A 51 13.26 -11.88 -0.78
C THR A 51 13.51 -12.70 0.49
N PRO A 52 13.98 -13.96 0.40
CA PRO A 52 14.18 -14.82 1.57
C PRO A 52 15.11 -14.20 2.62
N GLY A 53 14.62 -14.05 3.85
CA GLY A 53 15.37 -13.47 4.97
C GLY A 53 15.42 -11.94 5.02
N ALA A 54 14.83 -11.23 4.07
CA ALA A 54 14.76 -9.76 4.07
C ALA A 54 13.75 -9.22 5.11
N GLN A 55 12.57 -9.85 5.21
CA GLN A 55 11.61 -9.57 6.27
C GLN A 55 12.07 -10.22 7.59
N PRO A 56 12.18 -9.47 8.70
CA PRO A 56 12.45 -10.07 10.01
C PRO A 56 11.31 -11.01 10.42
N ALA A 57 11.60 -12.29 10.68
CA ALA A 57 10.60 -13.32 10.95
C ALA A 57 9.71 -13.03 12.18
N THR A 58 10.17 -12.19 13.11
CA THR A 58 9.41 -11.76 14.30
C THR A 58 8.44 -10.61 14.04
N VAL A 59 8.49 -9.96 12.87
CA VAL A 59 7.70 -8.76 12.52
C VAL A 59 6.81 -9.07 11.32
N HIS A 60 5.48 -8.96 11.49
CA HIS A 60 4.55 -9.22 10.39
C HIS A 60 4.63 -8.10 9.33
N SER A 61 4.75 -8.48 8.05
CA SER A 61 4.98 -7.56 6.91
C SER A 61 3.89 -6.51 6.71
N THR A 62 2.65 -6.80 7.10
CA THR A 62 1.52 -5.84 7.08
C THR A 62 1.81 -4.54 7.80
N ARG A 63 2.61 -4.56 8.87
CA ARG A 63 3.07 -3.34 9.55
C ARG A 63 3.88 -2.45 8.61
N ASN A 64 4.75 -3.05 7.80
CA ASN A 64 5.68 -2.32 6.96
C ASN A 64 4.96 -1.74 5.72
N PHE A 65 3.97 -2.46 5.17
CA PHE A 65 3.01 -1.90 4.21
C PHE A 65 2.24 -0.71 4.80
N ALA A 66 1.70 -0.84 6.02
CA ALA A 66 0.95 0.24 6.67
C ALA A 66 1.81 1.47 6.99
N ILE A 67 3.11 1.31 7.32
CA ILE A 67 4.04 2.43 7.51
C ILE A 67 4.34 3.12 6.17
N LEU A 68 4.60 2.36 5.11
CA LEU A 68 4.85 2.90 3.77
C LEU A 68 3.68 3.75 3.28
N HIS A 69 2.50 3.14 3.18
CA HIS A 69 1.35 3.76 2.52
C HIS A 69 0.74 4.89 3.33
N ALA A 70 0.70 4.79 4.67
CA ALA A 70 0.29 5.92 5.51
C ALA A 70 1.25 7.12 5.42
N ALA A 71 2.55 6.89 5.18
CA ALA A 71 3.52 7.96 5.01
C ALA A 71 3.43 8.60 3.61
N ILE A 72 3.23 7.81 2.55
CA ILE A 72 2.91 8.30 1.20
C ILE A 72 1.63 9.15 1.23
N TYR A 73 0.55 8.64 1.85
CA TYR A 73 -0.70 9.36 2.08
C TYR A 73 -0.48 10.72 2.75
N ASP A 74 0.20 10.74 3.91
CA ASP A 74 0.41 11.97 4.67
C ASP A 74 1.34 12.97 3.94
N ALA A 75 2.32 12.51 3.15
CA ALA A 75 3.18 13.39 2.36
C ALA A 75 2.41 14.06 1.21
N VAL A 76 1.61 13.30 0.46
CA VAL A 76 0.76 13.81 -0.63
C VAL A 76 -0.33 14.73 -0.07
N ASN A 77 -1.04 14.30 0.98
CA ASN A 77 -2.13 15.06 1.59
C ASN A 77 -1.64 16.29 2.39
N SER A 78 -0.37 16.31 2.85
CA SER A 78 0.24 17.53 3.42
C SER A 78 0.39 18.64 2.39
N ILE A 79 0.69 18.29 1.12
CA ILE A 79 0.82 19.24 0.00
C ILE A 79 -0.57 19.61 -0.53
N GLU A 80 -1.47 18.65 -0.71
CA GLU A 80 -2.83 18.89 -1.18
C GLU A 80 -3.88 18.30 -0.21
N PRO A 81 -4.41 19.09 0.74
CA PRO A 81 -5.19 18.61 1.88
C PRO A 81 -6.65 18.33 1.50
N LYS A 82 -6.85 17.36 0.60
CA LYS A 82 -8.16 16.84 0.18
C LYS A 82 -8.82 16.04 1.30
N PHE A 83 -8.05 15.50 2.26
CA PHE A 83 -8.50 14.57 3.29
C PHE A 83 -7.89 14.88 4.68
N SER A 84 -8.35 14.19 5.73
CA SER A 84 -7.72 14.26 7.06
C SER A 84 -6.37 13.53 7.06
N PRO A 85 -5.27 14.14 7.54
CA PRO A 85 -4.01 13.42 7.77
C PRO A 85 -4.19 12.28 8.76
N TYR A 86 -3.50 11.16 8.52
CA TYR A 86 -3.46 10.00 9.40
C TYR A 86 -2.69 10.33 10.68
N PHE A 87 -1.45 10.81 10.55
CA PHE A 87 -0.58 11.12 11.69
C PHE A 87 0.18 12.43 11.51
N ALA A 88 0.95 12.57 10.44
CA ALA A 88 1.91 13.66 10.29
C ALA A 88 1.21 15.00 10.04
N ARG A 89 1.73 16.06 10.66
CA ARG A 89 1.15 17.42 10.59
C ARG A 89 2.28 18.42 10.44
N LEU A 90 2.50 18.84 9.20
CA LEU A 90 3.50 19.83 8.84
C LEU A 90 2.86 21.22 8.73
N PRO A 91 3.39 22.25 9.41
CA PRO A 91 2.97 23.64 9.18
C PRO A 91 3.48 24.13 7.82
N ASP A 92 2.81 25.15 7.29
CA ASP A 92 3.28 26.02 6.19
C ASP A 92 3.78 25.32 4.91
N VAL A 93 3.29 24.11 4.63
CA VAL A 93 3.63 23.34 3.41
C VAL A 93 3.22 24.09 2.14
N PRO A 94 4.16 24.41 1.22
CA PRO A 94 3.84 25.10 -0.02
C PRO A 94 2.95 24.24 -0.93
N ARG A 95 1.82 24.79 -1.38
CA ARG A 95 0.93 24.16 -2.39
C ARG A 95 1.60 24.01 -3.76
N SER A 96 2.74 24.67 -3.97
CA SER A 96 3.61 24.54 -5.13
C SER A 96 4.45 23.27 -5.14
N ALA A 97 4.69 22.64 -3.98
CA ALA A 97 5.59 21.50 -3.84
C ALA A 97 5.15 20.31 -4.71
N SER A 98 6.12 19.54 -5.21
CA SER A 98 5.83 18.35 -6.00
C SER A 98 5.27 17.24 -5.11
N LYS A 99 3.97 16.93 -5.28
CA LYS A 99 3.32 15.77 -4.63
C LYS A 99 4.11 14.47 -4.88
N ILE A 100 4.70 14.34 -6.07
CA ILE A 100 5.41 13.15 -6.53
C ILE A 100 6.78 13.05 -5.84
N ALA A 101 7.61 14.10 -5.89
CA ALA A 101 8.91 14.11 -5.17
C ALA A 101 8.78 13.92 -3.65
N ALA A 102 7.62 14.26 -3.08
CA ALA A 102 7.30 13.98 -1.68
C ALA A 102 6.93 12.51 -1.44
N ALA A 103 6.15 11.90 -2.35
CA ALA A 103 5.82 10.47 -2.33
C ALA A 103 7.07 9.60 -2.52
N ASP A 104 7.93 9.92 -3.50
CA ASP A 104 9.20 9.21 -3.72
C ASP A 104 10.08 9.29 -2.48
N LYS A 105 10.26 10.52 -1.94
CA LYS A 105 11.18 10.70 -0.82
C LYS A 105 10.69 10.07 0.48
N VAL A 106 9.37 10.11 0.75
CA VAL A 106 8.83 9.47 1.96
C VAL A 106 8.88 7.95 1.84
N ALA A 107 8.59 7.39 0.67
CA ALA A 107 8.65 5.96 0.43
C ALA A 107 10.07 5.42 0.61
N HIS A 108 11.05 6.08 -0.02
CA HIS A 108 12.46 5.80 0.15
C HIS A 108 12.90 5.82 1.62
N ASP A 109 12.68 6.94 2.33
CA ASP A 109 13.20 7.12 3.69
C ASP A 109 12.53 6.15 4.69
N VAL A 110 11.28 5.73 4.43
CA VAL A 110 10.62 4.63 5.14
C VAL A 110 11.26 3.28 4.83
N LEU A 111 11.42 2.91 3.55
CA LEU A 111 11.94 1.59 3.19
C LEU A 111 13.40 1.40 3.60
N VAL A 112 14.24 2.44 3.50
CA VAL A 112 15.61 2.42 4.04
C VAL A 112 15.62 2.19 5.55
N SER A 113 14.70 2.84 6.30
CA SER A 113 14.62 2.66 7.75
C SER A 113 14.07 1.29 8.18
N LEU A 114 13.31 0.60 7.32
CA LEU A 114 12.75 -0.73 7.59
C LEU A 114 13.64 -1.87 7.08
N TYR A 115 14.39 -1.64 6.00
CA TYR A 115 15.17 -2.63 5.27
C TYR A 115 16.57 -2.08 4.87
N PRO A 116 17.44 -1.72 5.84
CA PRO A 116 18.72 -1.06 5.57
C PRO A 116 19.68 -1.88 4.67
N ALA A 117 19.50 -3.20 4.57
CA ALA A 117 20.25 -4.05 3.63
C ALA A 117 19.96 -3.73 2.14
N PHE A 118 18.83 -3.08 1.84
CA PHE A 118 18.40 -2.69 0.49
C PHE A 118 18.71 -1.22 0.18
N GLN A 119 19.42 -0.50 1.07
CA GLN A 119 19.62 0.94 0.90
C GLN A 119 20.21 1.31 -0.47
N ALA A 120 21.24 0.61 -0.94
CA ALA A 120 21.88 0.94 -2.22
C ALA A 120 20.94 0.80 -3.44
N SER A 121 19.99 -0.13 -3.42
CA SER A 121 18.97 -0.24 -4.48
C SER A 121 17.88 0.82 -4.34
N LEU A 122 17.48 1.15 -3.11
CA LEU A 122 16.49 2.19 -2.83
C LEU A 122 17.03 3.59 -3.17
N ASP A 123 18.28 3.90 -2.80
CA ASP A 123 19.00 5.13 -3.17
C ASP A 123 19.00 5.28 -4.71
N THR A 124 19.29 4.18 -5.43
CA THR A 124 19.32 4.13 -6.90
C THR A 124 17.94 4.35 -7.54
N GLU A 125 16.88 3.80 -6.94
CA GLU A 125 15.48 3.95 -7.37
C GLU A 125 15.01 5.41 -7.18
N LEU A 126 15.23 5.98 -6.00
CA LEU A 126 14.94 7.39 -5.71
C LEU A 126 15.72 8.36 -6.62
N GLU A 127 17.00 8.07 -6.92
CA GLU A 127 17.78 8.88 -7.86
C GLU A 127 17.20 8.84 -9.28
N GLN A 128 16.68 7.70 -9.72
CA GLN A 128 16.03 7.56 -11.04
C GLN A 128 14.68 8.29 -11.09
N ASP A 129 13.79 8.07 -10.12
CA ASP A 129 12.48 8.72 -10.07
C ASP A 129 12.60 10.25 -9.98
N LEU A 130 13.49 10.75 -9.10
CA LEU A 130 13.75 12.18 -8.99
C LEU A 130 14.44 12.77 -10.24
N ALA A 131 15.17 11.98 -11.03
CA ALA A 131 15.76 12.47 -12.29
C ALA A 131 14.71 12.71 -13.38
N LEU A 132 13.54 12.06 -13.30
CA LEU A 132 12.41 12.23 -14.22
C LEU A 132 11.61 13.51 -13.89
N LEU A 133 11.85 14.13 -12.72
CA LEU A 133 11.22 15.38 -12.30
C LEU A 133 12.09 16.61 -12.63
N PRO A 134 11.52 17.67 -13.26
CA PRO A 134 12.25 18.90 -13.58
C PRO A 134 12.94 19.51 -12.36
N ASP A 135 14.23 19.85 -12.53
CA ASP A 135 15.06 20.32 -11.42
C ASP A 135 14.74 21.77 -11.05
N ASN A 136 13.92 21.94 -10.00
CA ASN A 136 13.37 23.23 -9.59
C ASN A 136 12.96 23.23 -8.10
N GLU A 137 12.50 24.40 -7.64
CA GLU A 137 12.09 24.58 -6.24
C GLU A 137 10.89 23.70 -5.83
N ARG A 138 9.95 23.39 -6.74
CA ARG A 138 8.79 22.51 -6.45
C ARG A 138 9.26 21.11 -6.07
N LYS A 139 10.24 20.56 -6.81
CA LYS A 139 10.90 19.28 -6.52
C LYS A 139 11.63 19.32 -5.18
N ALA A 140 12.44 20.36 -4.94
CA ALA A 140 13.17 20.53 -3.68
C ALA A 140 12.24 20.64 -2.45
N GLN A 141 11.15 21.42 -2.55
CA GLN A 141 10.10 21.53 -1.53
C GLN A 141 9.43 20.17 -1.26
N GLY A 142 9.13 19.39 -2.30
CA GLY A 142 8.56 18.04 -2.18
C GLY A 142 9.48 17.08 -1.41
N ILE A 143 10.77 17.05 -1.73
CA ILE A 143 11.78 16.24 -1.03
C ILE A 143 11.86 16.60 0.47
N VAL A 144 11.74 17.89 0.82
CA VAL A 144 11.69 18.34 2.22
C VAL A 144 10.43 17.86 2.94
N VAL A 145 9.26 17.92 2.29
CA VAL A 145 7.99 17.39 2.84
C VAL A 145 8.09 15.88 3.07
N GLY A 146 8.51 15.10 2.08
CA GLY A 146 8.57 13.64 2.17
C GLY A 146 9.48 13.17 3.32
N ARG A 147 10.68 13.75 3.43
CA ARG A 147 11.61 13.49 4.55
C ARG A 147 11.00 13.84 5.91
N ALA A 148 10.25 14.95 6.01
CA ALA A 148 9.64 15.38 7.25
C ALA A 148 8.49 14.45 7.70
N VAL A 149 7.67 13.95 6.77
CA VAL A 149 6.64 12.95 7.07
C VAL A 149 7.26 11.60 7.46
N ALA A 150 8.27 11.12 6.73
CA ALA A 150 8.98 9.87 7.05
C ALA A 150 9.52 9.93 8.49
N SER A 151 10.21 11.01 8.84
CA SER A 151 10.74 11.23 10.19
C SER A 151 9.65 11.20 11.27
N GLN A 152 8.52 11.88 11.08
CA GLN A 152 7.41 11.87 12.05
C GLN A 152 6.79 10.47 12.21
N LEU A 153 6.50 9.77 11.12
CA LEU A 153 5.78 8.50 11.16
C LEU A 153 6.70 7.34 11.63
N LEU A 154 7.96 7.30 11.19
CA LEU A 154 8.95 6.35 11.70
C LEU A 154 9.20 6.54 13.20
N ALA A 155 9.33 7.79 13.67
CA ALA A 155 9.46 8.07 15.10
C ALA A 155 8.25 7.58 15.89
N ALA A 156 7.03 7.83 15.40
CA ALA A 156 5.79 7.37 16.02
C ALA A 156 5.65 5.84 16.08
N ARG A 157 6.24 5.11 15.13
CA ARG A 157 6.20 3.64 15.07
C ARG A 157 7.45 2.95 15.62
N SER A 158 8.47 3.71 16.05
CA SER A 158 9.74 3.18 16.56
C SER A 158 9.62 2.31 17.80
N ALA A 159 8.65 2.59 18.68
CA ALA A 159 8.41 1.91 19.95
C ALA A 159 7.05 1.19 20.00
N ASP A 160 6.49 0.82 18.85
CA ASP A 160 5.11 0.31 18.72
C ASP A 160 4.88 -1.14 19.15
N GLY A 161 5.88 -1.78 19.76
CA GLY A 161 5.83 -3.15 20.26
C GLY A 161 6.18 -4.24 19.23
N ALA A 162 6.17 -3.95 17.93
CA ALA A 162 6.35 -5.01 16.91
C ALA A 162 7.75 -5.65 16.93
N ASN A 163 8.77 -4.84 17.21
CA ASN A 163 10.18 -5.27 17.27
C ASN A 163 10.56 -5.94 18.61
N ILE A 164 9.60 -6.17 19.53
CA ILE A 164 9.85 -6.91 20.76
C ILE A 164 10.05 -8.40 20.44
N THR A 165 11.05 -9.03 21.07
CA THR A 165 11.26 -10.49 20.98
C THR A 165 9.98 -11.24 21.36
N PRO A 166 9.41 -12.09 20.48
CA PRO A 166 8.18 -12.82 20.80
C PRO A 166 8.35 -13.70 22.04
N PRO A 167 7.45 -13.65 23.04
CA PRO A 167 7.49 -14.57 24.17
C PRO A 167 7.28 -16.01 23.69
N PRO A 168 8.07 -16.99 24.15
CA PRO A 168 7.98 -18.36 23.65
C PRO A 168 6.63 -18.98 24.01
N TYR A 169 5.88 -19.44 23.01
CA TYR A 169 4.72 -20.29 23.25
C TYR A 169 5.17 -21.70 23.63
N VAL A 170 4.65 -22.19 24.76
CA VAL A 170 4.82 -23.58 25.21
C VAL A 170 3.46 -24.28 25.05
N PRO A 171 3.36 -25.32 24.20
CA PRO A 171 2.15 -26.13 24.09
C PRO A 171 1.73 -26.72 25.44
N GLY A 172 0.43 -26.62 25.74
CA GLY A 172 -0.18 -27.32 26.88
C GLY A 172 -0.45 -28.79 26.57
N THR A 173 -1.02 -29.51 27.54
CA THR A 173 -1.32 -30.95 27.44
C THR A 173 -2.80 -31.28 27.32
N GLU A 174 -3.69 -30.29 27.42
CA GLU A 174 -5.13 -30.52 27.47
C GLU A 174 -5.76 -30.57 26.07
N PRO A 175 -6.87 -31.30 25.89
CA PRO A 175 -7.61 -31.30 24.62
C PRO A 175 -8.04 -29.87 24.26
N GLY A 176 -7.51 -29.37 23.14
CA GLY A 176 -7.76 -28.01 22.64
C GLY A 176 -6.54 -27.09 22.64
N ASP A 177 -5.49 -27.42 23.41
CA ASP A 177 -4.24 -26.67 23.40
C ASP A 177 -3.54 -26.77 22.04
N TYR A 178 -3.09 -25.64 21.49
CA TYR A 178 -2.37 -25.62 20.22
C TYR A 178 -1.03 -26.37 20.33
N GLN A 179 -0.73 -27.21 19.34
CA GLN A 179 0.48 -28.02 19.28
C GLN A 179 1.29 -27.64 18.04
N LEU A 180 2.62 -27.67 18.15
CA LEU A 180 3.50 -27.44 17.00
C LEU A 180 3.32 -28.58 15.99
N THR A 181 3.27 -28.25 14.69
CA THR A 181 2.85 -29.20 13.65
C THR A 181 4.01 -29.80 12.85
N PRO A 182 3.89 -31.06 12.38
CA PRO A 182 4.86 -31.64 11.46
C PRO A 182 4.82 -30.95 10.08
N PRO A 183 5.91 -31.00 9.28
CA PRO A 183 7.13 -31.78 9.53
C PRO A 183 8.12 -31.10 10.48
N ASN A 184 8.09 -29.77 10.59
CA ASN A 184 9.21 -29.01 11.19
C ASN A 184 9.06 -28.75 12.69
N PHE A 185 7.84 -28.82 13.25
CA PHE A 185 7.55 -28.45 14.65
C PHE A 185 8.10 -27.06 15.01
N ALA A 186 7.95 -26.11 14.09
CA ALA A 186 8.44 -24.74 14.26
C ALA A 186 7.74 -24.05 15.45
N PRO A 187 8.42 -23.10 16.14
CA PRO A 187 7.79 -22.25 17.15
C PRO A 187 6.54 -21.53 16.63
N ALA A 188 5.65 -21.11 17.53
CA ALA A 188 4.54 -20.24 17.14
C ALA A 188 5.04 -18.82 16.84
N ASP A 189 4.73 -18.32 15.65
CA ASP A 189 5.10 -16.96 15.22
C ASP A 189 4.23 -15.88 15.90
N PHE A 190 4.75 -14.65 15.91
CA PHE A 190 4.03 -13.41 16.27
C PHE A 190 3.27 -13.45 17.61
N THR A 191 3.78 -14.16 18.62
CA THR A 191 3.13 -14.27 19.94
C THR A 191 3.00 -12.96 20.71
N GLN A 192 3.75 -11.93 20.33
CA GLN A 192 3.67 -10.54 20.83
C GLN A 192 2.73 -9.63 20.02
N TRP A 193 2.13 -10.11 18.92
CA TRP A 193 1.33 -9.26 18.03
C TRP A 193 0.11 -8.60 18.69
N PRO A 194 -0.62 -9.24 19.64
CA PRO A 194 -1.70 -8.60 20.38
C PRO A 194 -1.29 -7.40 21.24
N GLN A 195 0.01 -7.19 21.46
CA GLN A 195 0.57 -6.05 22.20
C GLN A 195 1.10 -4.94 21.28
N VAL A 196 1.09 -5.13 19.95
CA VAL A 196 1.49 -4.10 18.98
C VAL A 196 0.46 -2.98 18.97
N THR A 197 0.90 -1.73 19.06
CA THR A 197 0.02 -0.56 18.99
C THR A 197 -0.72 -0.57 17.64
N PRO A 198 -2.06 -0.54 17.59
CA PRO A 198 -2.79 -0.53 16.31
C PRO A 198 -2.48 0.70 15.44
N PHE A 199 -2.94 0.66 14.18
CA PHE A 199 -2.92 1.82 13.28
C PHE A 199 -4.28 2.54 13.28
N ALA A 200 -5.38 1.79 13.12
CA ALA A 200 -6.74 2.34 13.01
C ALA A 200 -7.70 1.93 14.14
N LEU A 201 -7.41 0.86 14.89
CA LEU A 201 -8.26 0.40 16.01
C LEU A 201 -7.95 1.20 17.28
N GLN A 202 -8.95 1.39 18.14
CA GLN A 202 -8.77 2.01 19.44
C GLN A 202 -8.12 1.04 20.43
N GLN A 203 -8.41 -0.26 20.34
CA GLN A 203 -7.82 -1.34 21.16
C GLN A 203 -7.56 -2.59 20.29
N PRO A 204 -6.56 -3.43 20.60
CA PRO A 204 -6.23 -4.63 19.79
C PRO A 204 -7.33 -5.69 19.69
N ASP A 205 -8.34 -5.64 20.58
CA ASP A 205 -9.44 -6.61 20.66
C ASP A 205 -10.83 -6.03 20.34
N GLU A 206 -10.90 -4.84 19.74
CA GLU A 206 -12.14 -4.16 19.31
C GLU A 206 -13.07 -5.05 18.45
N PHE A 207 -12.48 -5.97 17.67
CA PHE A 207 -13.19 -6.94 16.84
C PHE A 207 -12.94 -8.41 17.26
N ARG A 208 -12.56 -8.67 18.51
CA ARG A 208 -12.32 -10.04 19.01
C ARG A 208 -13.65 -10.84 19.00
N PRO A 209 -13.74 -11.96 18.28
CA PRO A 209 -14.94 -12.79 18.28
C PRO A 209 -15.13 -13.52 19.63
N GLY A 210 -16.32 -14.07 19.83
CA GLY A 210 -16.59 -14.99 20.93
C GLY A 210 -15.73 -16.27 20.87
N PRO A 211 -15.69 -17.07 21.95
CA PRO A 211 -14.88 -18.27 22.00
C PRO A 211 -15.29 -19.30 20.92
N PRO A 212 -14.35 -20.16 20.48
CA PRO A 212 -14.65 -21.22 19.51
C PRO A 212 -15.69 -22.22 20.07
N PRO A 213 -16.40 -22.97 19.21
CA PRO A 213 -17.32 -24.00 19.65
C PRO A 213 -16.65 -25.02 20.58
N ALA A 214 -17.25 -25.27 21.75
CA ALA A 214 -16.73 -26.23 22.72
C ALA A 214 -16.50 -27.61 22.08
N LEU A 215 -15.41 -28.28 22.44
CA LEU A 215 -14.95 -29.52 21.79
C LEU A 215 -15.97 -30.68 21.86
N THR A 216 -16.80 -30.69 22.91
CA THR A 216 -17.88 -31.66 23.13
C THR A 216 -19.17 -31.32 22.37
N SER A 217 -19.23 -30.19 21.66
CA SER A 217 -20.43 -29.74 20.96
C SER A 217 -20.60 -30.39 19.58
N ALA A 218 -21.84 -30.64 19.19
CA ALA A 218 -22.18 -31.11 17.85
C ALA A 218 -21.75 -30.12 16.72
N VAL A 219 -21.55 -28.84 17.06
CA VAL A 219 -21.00 -27.83 16.14
C VAL A 219 -19.53 -28.10 15.87
N TYR A 220 -18.72 -28.30 16.92
CA TYR A 220 -17.31 -28.66 16.78
C TYR A 220 -17.15 -29.98 16.01
N THR A 221 -17.88 -31.02 16.38
CA THR A 221 -17.85 -32.33 15.69
C THR A 221 -18.20 -32.23 14.21
N ARG A 222 -19.11 -31.33 13.81
CA ARG A 222 -19.44 -31.10 12.40
C ARG A 222 -18.26 -30.49 11.62
N VAL A 223 -17.73 -29.36 12.08
CA VAL A 223 -16.64 -28.66 11.37
C VAL A 223 -15.33 -29.45 11.39
N PHE A 224 -15.06 -30.20 12.47
CA PHE A 224 -13.94 -31.14 12.52
C PHE A 224 -14.04 -32.22 11.44
N ASN A 225 -15.22 -32.83 11.25
CA ASN A 225 -15.42 -33.86 10.23
C ASN A 225 -15.37 -33.28 8.80
N GLU A 226 -15.84 -32.05 8.60
CA GLU A 226 -15.72 -31.31 7.33
C GLU A 226 -14.25 -31.04 6.97
N VAL A 227 -13.47 -30.46 7.89
CA VAL A 227 -12.03 -30.23 7.72
C VAL A 227 -11.27 -31.56 7.54
N LYS A 228 -11.65 -32.63 8.24
CA LYS A 228 -11.06 -33.96 8.08
C LYS A 228 -11.37 -34.58 6.71
N SER A 229 -12.58 -34.39 6.19
CA SER A 229 -13.01 -34.92 4.89
C SER A 229 -12.37 -34.15 3.74
N LEU A 230 -12.41 -32.81 3.77
CA LEU A 230 -11.90 -31.97 2.69
C LEU A 230 -10.38 -31.72 2.78
N GLY A 231 -9.82 -31.59 3.98
CA GLY A 231 -8.42 -31.21 4.19
C GLY A 231 -7.41 -32.35 4.09
N PHE A 232 -7.82 -33.62 4.03
CA PHE A 232 -6.89 -34.73 3.90
C PHE A 232 -6.07 -34.64 2.59
N ILE A 233 -4.77 -34.94 2.63
CA ILE A 233 -3.86 -34.74 1.49
C ILE A 233 -4.40 -35.41 0.21
N ASN A 234 -4.77 -36.70 0.34
CA ASN A 234 -5.40 -37.51 -0.70
C ASN A 234 -6.93 -37.60 -0.51
N SER A 235 -7.59 -36.48 -0.22
CA SER A 235 -9.06 -36.45 -0.08
C SER A 235 -9.74 -36.90 -1.38
N THR A 236 -10.71 -37.81 -1.26
CA THR A 236 -11.62 -38.22 -2.34
C THR A 236 -12.93 -37.43 -2.35
N THR A 237 -13.10 -36.50 -1.40
CA THR A 237 -14.30 -35.64 -1.26
C THR A 237 -14.05 -34.22 -1.75
N ARG A 238 -12.83 -33.70 -1.58
CA ARG A 238 -12.43 -32.36 -2.06
C ARG A 238 -12.43 -32.33 -3.59
N THR A 239 -13.06 -31.32 -4.18
CA THR A 239 -13.07 -31.15 -5.64
C THR A 239 -11.72 -30.65 -6.17
N ALA A 240 -11.50 -30.76 -7.49
CA ALA A 240 -10.34 -30.15 -8.14
C ALA A 240 -10.32 -28.63 -7.92
N GLU A 241 -11.46 -27.96 -8.10
CA GLU A 241 -11.62 -26.52 -7.86
C GLU A 241 -11.28 -26.11 -6.43
N GLN A 242 -11.80 -26.82 -5.42
CA GLN A 242 -11.44 -26.60 -4.01
C GLN A 242 -9.94 -26.81 -3.74
N THR A 243 -9.29 -27.70 -4.48
CA THR A 243 -7.84 -27.94 -4.39
C THR A 243 -7.05 -26.77 -4.98
N GLU A 244 -7.46 -26.22 -6.13
CA GLU A 244 -6.80 -25.06 -6.73
C GLU A 244 -7.05 -23.76 -5.95
N ILE A 245 -8.28 -23.53 -5.44
CA ILE A 245 -8.58 -22.41 -4.52
C ILE A 245 -7.69 -22.49 -3.27
N GLY A 246 -7.54 -23.69 -2.69
CA GLY A 246 -6.67 -23.91 -1.53
C GLY A 246 -5.21 -23.60 -1.81
N LYS A 247 -4.67 -24.01 -2.97
CA LYS A 247 -3.30 -23.67 -3.39
C LYS A 247 -3.12 -22.17 -3.65
N PHE A 248 -4.06 -21.56 -4.37
CA PHE A 248 -3.98 -20.16 -4.79
C PHE A 248 -3.85 -19.21 -3.60
N TRP A 249 -4.64 -19.42 -2.55
CA TRP A 249 -4.62 -18.59 -1.33
C TRP A 249 -3.59 -19.03 -0.26
N ASN A 250 -2.77 -20.05 -0.52
CA ASN A 250 -1.75 -20.54 0.43
C ASN A 250 -0.49 -19.64 0.50
N GLY A 251 -0.40 -18.60 -0.33
CA GLY A 251 0.68 -17.63 -0.27
C GLY A 251 0.53 -16.60 0.86
N ASN A 252 1.49 -15.69 0.93
CA ASN A 252 1.45 -14.49 1.77
C ASN A 252 0.19 -13.65 1.47
N ILE A 253 -0.86 -13.79 2.27
CA ILE A 253 -2.18 -13.20 1.97
C ILE A 253 -2.15 -11.67 1.84
N GLN A 254 -1.32 -10.98 2.63
CA GLN A 254 -1.15 -9.53 2.51
C GLN A 254 -0.48 -9.09 1.21
N ASP A 255 0.41 -9.91 0.65
CA ASP A 255 1.10 -9.58 -0.61
C ASP A 255 0.06 -9.60 -1.74
N PHE A 256 -0.79 -10.63 -1.77
CA PHE A 256 -1.89 -10.75 -2.74
C PHE A 256 -2.90 -9.59 -2.63
N TRP A 257 -3.25 -9.15 -1.42
CA TRP A 257 -4.17 -8.00 -1.27
C TRP A 257 -3.56 -6.68 -1.75
N ASN A 258 -2.25 -6.47 -1.60
CA ASN A 258 -1.56 -5.31 -2.19
C ASN A 258 -1.48 -5.41 -3.73
N GLU A 259 -1.34 -6.61 -4.30
CA GLU A 259 -1.43 -6.82 -5.75
C GLU A 259 -2.86 -6.62 -6.29
N ILE A 260 -3.89 -7.03 -5.55
CA ILE A 260 -5.30 -6.77 -5.88
C ILE A 260 -5.60 -5.27 -5.82
N ALA A 261 -5.13 -4.55 -4.80
CA ALA A 261 -5.25 -3.10 -4.70
C ALA A 261 -4.55 -2.39 -5.87
N GLN A 262 -3.34 -2.82 -6.24
CA GLN A 262 -2.64 -2.35 -7.43
C GLN A 262 -3.45 -2.56 -8.72
N ILE A 263 -3.99 -3.76 -8.94
CA ILE A 263 -4.78 -4.09 -10.13
C ILE A 263 -6.02 -3.20 -10.20
N ALA A 264 -6.72 -3.00 -9.07
CA ALA A 264 -7.88 -2.11 -8.99
C ALA A 264 -7.51 -0.64 -9.25
N ALA A 265 -6.35 -0.17 -8.76
CA ALA A 265 -5.88 1.19 -9.01
C ALA A 265 -5.58 1.45 -10.50
N LEU A 266 -5.00 0.47 -11.20
CA LEU A 266 -4.70 0.55 -12.63
C LEU A 266 -5.97 0.44 -13.50
N ASP A 267 -6.86 -0.52 -13.19
CA ASP A 267 -8.18 -0.70 -13.84
C ASP A 267 -9.06 0.56 -13.75
N ARG A 268 -8.92 1.32 -12.65
CA ARG A 268 -9.68 2.56 -12.42
C ARG A 268 -8.90 3.84 -12.73
N HIS A 269 -7.71 3.72 -13.31
CA HIS A 269 -6.85 4.84 -13.69
C HIS A 269 -6.69 5.88 -12.55
N LEU A 270 -6.49 5.40 -11.32
CA LEU A 270 -6.45 6.26 -10.15
C LEU A 270 -5.23 7.20 -10.21
N ASN A 271 -5.47 8.47 -9.89
CA ASN A 271 -4.43 9.48 -9.77
C ASN A 271 -3.58 9.26 -8.49
N LEU A 272 -2.58 10.12 -8.26
CA LEU A 272 -1.68 10.02 -7.12
C LEU A 272 -2.43 10.04 -5.78
N GLU A 273 -3.29 11.04 -5.52
CA GLU A 273 -4.03 11.13 -4.25
C GLU A 273 -5.05 10.01 -4.06
N GLN A 274 -5.63 9.49 -5.15
CA GLN A 274 -6.57 8.38 -5.11
C GLN A 274 -5.87 7.06 -4.78
N SER A 275 -4.73 6.76 -5.42
CA SER A 275 -3.91 5.58 -5.08
C SER A 275 -3.33 5.70 -3.68
N ALA A 276 -2.79 6.85 -3.30
CA ALA A 276 -2.24 7.09 -1.97
C ALA A 276 -3.30 6.99 -0.85
N ARG A 277 -4.60 7.02 -1.18
CA ARG A 277 -5.71 6.80 -0.24
C ARG A 277 -6.35 5.41 -0.35
N LEU A 278 -6.02 4.62 -1.38
CA LEU A 278 -6.50 3.25 -1.55
C LEU A 278 -5.68 2.23 -0.75
N PHE A 279 -4.37 2.45 -0.73
CA PHE A 279 -3.38 1.63 -0.02
C PHE A 279 -3.25 2.02 1.46
#